data_AF-A0A6L3MTE9-F1
#
_entry.id   AF-A0A6L3MTE9-F1
#
_cell.length_a   1.000
_cell.length_b   1.000
_cell.length_c   1.000
_cell.angle_alpha   90.00
_cell.angle_beta   90.00
_cell.angle_gamma   90.00
#
_symmetry.space_group_name_H-M   'P 1'
#
loop_
_entity.id
_entity.type
_entity.pdbx_description
1 polymer ?
#
loop_
_entity_poly.entity_id
_entity_poly.type
_entity_poly.pdbx_seq_one_letter_code
_entity_poly.pdbx_strand_id
1 'polypeptide(L)' 'PLAAGGAVNGLELRVAGAASGGDHSHKTIVARLVARGRHAYQAVAIADRPLAQEQLDQFFGSFKLD' A
#
# COMPACT_ATOMS: atom_id res chain seq x y z
N PRO A 1 -9.24 -5.10 -20.44
CA PRO A 1 -9.62 -4.96 -19.02
C PRO A 1 -8.91 -6.03 -18.17
N LEU A 2 -7.83 -5.65 -17.48
CA LEU A 2 -7.15 -6.57 -16.56
C LEU A 2 -7.75 -6.39 -15.18
N ALA A 3 -8.84 -7.12 -14.93
CA ALA A 3 -9.41 -7.38 -13.61
C ALA A 3 -8.48 -8.32 -12.79
N ALA A 4 -7.20 -7.99 -12.69
CA ALA A 4 -6.20 -8.76 -11.97
C ALA A 4 -5.57 -7.87 -10.90
N GLY A 5 -6.28 -7.74 -9.77
CA GLY A 5 -5.80 -7.08 -8.56
C GLY A 5 -4.65 -7.82 -7.87
N GLY A 6 -3.61 -8.23 -8.61
CA GLY A 6 -2.49 -8.98 -8.03
C GLY A 6 -1.28 -9.25 -8.92
N ALA A 7 -1.31 -8.95 -10.22
CA ALA A 7 -0.22 -9.34 -11.14
C ALA A 7 0.21 -8.22 -12.10
N VAL A 8 0.25 -6.98 -11.61
CA VAL A 8 0.86 -5.87 -12.32
C VAL A 8 2.23 -5.63 -11.70
N ASN A 9 3.28 -5.53 -12.53
CA ASN A 9 4.64 -5.21 -12.08
C ASN A 9 4.58 -3.96 -11.20
N GLY A 10 4.81 -4.16 -9.91
CA GLY A 10 4.60 -3.15 -8.90
C GLY A 10 5.59 -3.30 -7.75
N LEU A 11 5.87 -2.19 -7.09
CA LEU A 11 6.74 -2.13 -5.93
C LEU A 11 5.87 -2.12 -4.67
N GLU A 12 6.18 -2.98 -3.72
CA GLU A 12 5.67 -2.88 -2.36
C GLU A 12 6.74 -2.28 -1.44
N LEU A 13 6.37 -1.26 -0.67
CA LEU A 13 7.21 -0.63 0.33
C LEU A 13 6.54 -0.79 1.70
N ARG A 14 7.31 -1.28 2.68
CA ARG A 14 6.89 -1.36 4.08
C ARG A 14 7.83 -0.53 4.93
N VAL A 15 7.30 0.44 5.66
CA VAL A 15 8.04 1.29 6.58
C VAL A 15 7.36 1.22 7.94
N ALA A 16 8.14 1.02 8.99
CA ALA A 16 7.67 1.11 10.36
C ALA A 16 8.65 1.99 11.16
N GLY A 17 8.13 2.96 11.89
CA GLY A 17 8.98 3.84 12.69
C GLY A 17 8.23 5.00 13.31
N ALA A 18 8.95 5.76 14.13
CA ALA A 18 8.40 6.97 14.74
C ALA A 18 8.07 8.01 13.65
N ALA A 19 6.87 8.59 13.73
CA ALA A 19 6.50 9.70 12.86
C ALA A 19 7.43 10.89 13.11
N SER A 20 7.93 11.49 12.02
CA SER A 20 8.77 12.68 12.10
C SER A 20 7.88 13.90 12.35
N GLY A 21 7.83 14.37 13.60
CA GLY A 21 7.06 15.57 13.96
C GLY A 21 6.52 15.54 15.37
N GLY A 22 7.39 15.60 16.38
CA GLY A 22 7.07 15.81 17.81
C GLY A 22 6.37 14.65 18.52
N ASP A 23 5.36 14.08 17.87
CA ASP A 23 4.60 12.92 18.33
C ASP A 23 5.36 11.66 17.91
N HIS A 24 6.10 11.07 18.86
CA HIS A 24 6.88 9.82 18.68
C HIS A 24 5.98 8.58 18.43
N SER A 25 4.76 8.79 17.97
CA SER A 25 3.81 7.76 17.59
C SER A 25 4.42 6.87 16.52
N HIS A 26 4.55 5.59 16.86
CA HIS A 26 5.03 4.58 15.94
C HIS A 26 3.97 4.37 14.85
N LYS A 27 4.34 4.57 13.59
CA LYS A 27 3.45 4.36 12.46
C LYS A 27 3.99 3.27 11.54
N THR A 28 3.07 2.48 11.03
CA THR A 28 3.31 1.50 9.98
C THR A 28 2.71 2.04 8.69
N ILE A 29 3.51 2.04 7.64
CA ILE A 29 3.15 2.46 6.28
C ILE A 29 3.38 1.28 5.36
N VAL A 30 2.36 0.87 4.62
CA VAL A 30 2.46 -0.11 3.54
C VAL A 30 1.96 0.54 2.27
N ALA A 31 2.82 0.62 1.25
CA ALA A 31 2.49 1.22 -0.03
C ALA A 31 2.68 0.21 -1.16
N ARG A 32 1.75 0.19 -2.12
CA ARG A 32 1.91 -0.50 -3.41
C ARG A 32 1.87 0.52 -4.52
N LEU A 33 2.90 0.51 -5.37
CA LEU A 33 3.01 1.32 -6.57
C LEU A 33 2.88 0.43 -7.79
N VAL A 34 2.02 0.81 -8.73
CA VAL A 34 1.70 0.02 -9.92
C VAL A 34 1.81 0.89 -11.16
N ALA A 35 2.57 0.44 -12.17
CA ALA A 35 2.63 1.10 -13.47
C ALA A 35 1.71 0.41 -14.48
N ARG A 36 0.86 1.18 -15.16
CA ARG A 36 0.01 0.71 -16.26
C ARG A 36 0.08 1.68 -17.44
N GLY A 37 0.75 1.26 -18.51
CA GLY A 37 0.95 2.10 -19.70
C GLY A 37 1.73 3.36 -19.35
N ARG A 38 1.12 4.53 -19.51
CA ARG A 38 1.72 5.84 -19.21
C ARG A 38 1.34 6.38 -17.82
N HIS A 39 0.63 5.60 -17.02
CA HIS A 39 0.14 6.01 -15.70
C HIS A 39 0.79 5.19 -14.59
N ALA A 40 1.05 5.84 -13.47
CA ALA A 40 1.46 5.21 -12.23
C ALA A 40 0.39 5.44 -11.16
N TYR A 41 0.09 4.41 -10.39
CA TYR A 41 -0.93 4.41 -9.35
C TYR A 41 -0.31 3.98 -8.04
N GLN A 42 -0.68 4.66 -6.96
CA GLN A 42 -0.22 4.35 -5.61
C GLN A 42 -1.40 4.10 -4.68
N ALA A 43 -1.34 3.02 -3.92
CA ALA A 43 -2.22 2.76 -2.79
C ALA A 43 -1.38 2.69 -1.52
N VAL A 44 -1.80 3.38 -0.44
CA VAL A 44 -1.06 3.44 0.83
C VAL A 44 -1.99 3.18 2.00
N ALA A 45 -1.61 2.27 2.88
CA ALA A 45 -2.22 2.06 4.18
C ALA A 45 -1.29 2.60 5.26
N ILE A 46 -1.79 3.49 6.11
CA ILE A 46 -1.06 4.09 7.24
C ILE A 46 -1.84 3.77 8.51
N ALA A 47 -1.15 3.25 9.53
CA ALA A 47 -1.75 2.90 10.80
C ALA A 47 -0.78 3.12 11.96
N ASP A 48 -1.32 3.35 13.16
CA ASP A 48 -0.53 3.48 14.40
C ASP A 48 -0.03 2.12 14.92
N ARG A 49 -0.49 1.01 14.32
CA ARG A 49 -0.08 -0.35 14.64
C ARG A 49 0.08 -1.15 13.35
N PRO A 50 0.89 -2.22 13.36
CA PRO A 50 0.97 -3.14 12.23
C PRO A 50 -0.41 -3.67 11.83
N LEU A 51 -0.72 -3.61 10.54
CA LEU A 51 -1.94 -4.19 9.97
C LEU A 51 -1.72 -5.68 9.72
N ALA A 52 -2.73 -6.50 10.00
CA ALA A 52 -2.70 -7.93 9.66
C ALA A 52 -2.55 -8.11 8.14
N GLN A 53 -1.84 -9.15 7.70
CA GLN A 53 -1.61 -9.38 6.27
C GLN A 53 -2.94 -9.56 5.53
N GLU A 54 -3.90 -10.30 6.09
CA GLU A 54 -5.22 -10.46 5.47
C GLU A 54 -5.92 -9.12 5.24
N GLN A 55 -5.75 -8.16 6.15
CA GLN A 55 -6.38 -6.84 6.06
C GLN A 55 -5.73 -5.98 4.96
N LEU A 56 -4.41 -6.09 4.81
CA LEU A 56 -3.67 -5.47 3.70
C LEU A 56 -4.05 -6.11 2.37
N ASP A 57 -4.15 -7.44 2.31
CA ASP A 57 -4.51 -8.16 1.09
C ASP A 57 -5.94 -7.86 0.65
N GLN A 58 -6.89 -7.74 1.58
CA GLN A 58 -8.24 -7.26 1.26
C GLN A 58 -8.22 -5.83 0.72
N PHE A 59 -7.51 -4.92 1.39
CA PHE A 59 -7.42 -3.52 0.96
C PHE A 59 -6.81 -3.41 -0.44
N PHE A 60 -5.64 -4.01 -0.67
CA PHE A 60 -4.95 -3.93 -1.96
C PHE A 60 -5.62 -4.79 -3.04
N GLY A 61 -6.23 -5.92 -2.69
CA GLY A 61 -6.98 -6.76 -3.63
C GLY A 61 -8.28 -6.09 -4.11
N SER A 62 -8.83 -5.15 -3.33
CA SER A 62 -9.98 -4.34 -3.75
C SER A 62 -9.63 -3.27 -4.79
N PHE A 63 -8.34 -2.94 -4.93
CA PHE A 63 -7.86 -1.93 -5.85
C PHE A 63 -7.93 -2.42 -7.31
N LYS A 64 -8.86 -1.86 -8.07
CA LYS A 64 -9.05 -2.17 -9.49
C LYS A 64 -8.61 -0.98 -10.34
N LEU A 65 -7.73 -1.26 -11.31
CA LEU A 65 -7.40 -0.33 -12.39
C LEU A 65 -8.20 -0.80 -13.60
N ASP A 66 -9.18 -0.03 -14.06
CA ASP A 66 -9.93 -0.32 -15.30
C ASP A 66 -9.17 0.11 -16.55
#